data_AF-A0A6G7XXC0-F1
#
_entry.id   AF-A0A6G7XXC0-F1
#
_cell.length_a   1.000
_cell.length_b   1.000
_cell.length_c   1.000
_cell.angle_alpha   90.00
_cell.angle_beta   90.00
_cell.angle_gamma   90.00
#
_symmetry.space_group_name_H-M   'P 1'
#
loop_
_entity.id
_entity.type
_entity.pdbx_description
1 polymer ?
#
loop_
_entity_poly.entity_id
_entity_poly.type
_entity_poly.pdbx_seq_one_letter_code
_entity_poly.pdbx_strand_id
1 'polypeptide(L)'
;MKLTIVSPAGEVFSQDIDGFTINTNSGQRTILDRHGDFISFFQFTEINLIGAAIETKNLYSALGYVYVKNNHAYIVAQLVNENREAIEETYRRINNIRQGKETQELHHDKS
;
A
#
# COMPACT_ATOMS: atom_id res chain seq x y z
N MET A 1 5.88 7.39 -16.20
CA MET A 1 5.44 6.01 -15.94
C MET A 1 3.94 5.96 -15.60
N LYS A 2 3.25 4.82 -15.78
CA LYS A 2 1.87 4.67 -15.30
C LYS A 2 1.84 4.11 -13.88
N LEU A 3 1.00 4.64 -13.01
CA LEU A 3 0.69 4.07 -11.69
C LEU A 3 -0.78 3.66 -11.62
N THR A 4 -1.03 2.42 -11.18
CA THR A 4 -2.37 1.90 -10.90
C THR A 4 -2.46 1.41 -9.46
N ILE A 5 -3.45 1.88 -8.70
CA ILE A 5 -3.73 1.44 -7.34
C ILE A 5 -5.05 0.68 -7.33
N VAL A 6 -5.01 -0.55 -6.81
CA VAL A 6 -6.13 -1.49 -6.84
C VAL A 6 -6.45 -1.97 -5.44
N SER A 7 -7.74 -2.04 -5.14
CA SER A 7 -8.31 -2.68 -3.96
C SER A 7 -9.29 -3.78 -4.36
N PRO A 8 -9.80 -4.61 -3.43
CA PRO A 8 -10.89 -5.54 -3.72
C PRO A 8 -12.16 -4.89 -4.26
N ALA A 9 -12.36 -3.59 -4.01
CA ALA A 9 -13.48 -2.82 -4.57
C ALA A 9 -13.26 -2.39 -6.03
N GLY A 10 -12.05 -2.59 -6.57
CA GLY A 10 -11.66 -2.22 -7.92
C GLY A 10 -10.50 -1.22 -7.98
N GLU A 11 -10.34 -0.59 -9.14
CA GLU A 11 -9.34 0.45 -9.38
C GLU A 11 -9.70 1.73 -8.61
N VAL A 12 -8.76 2.23 -7.82
CA VAL A 12 -8.94 3.44 -7.00
C VAL A 12 -8.21 4.63 -7.62
N PHE A 13 -7.09 4.37 -8.29
CA PHE A 13 -6.27 5.39 -8.95
C PHE A 13 -5.61 4.80 -10.19
N SER A 14 -5.62 5.52 -11.31
CA SER A 14 -4.85 5.17 -12.50
C SER A 14 -4.49 6.43 -13.28
N GLN A 15 -3.22 6.83 -13.23
CA GLN A 15 -2.72 8.01 -13.94
C GLN A 15 -1.27 7.81 -14.39
N ASP A 16 -0.86 8.60 -15.38
CA ASP A 16 0.55 8.78 -15.72
C ASP A 16 1.19 9.77 -14.74
N ILE A 17 2.34 9.39 -14.18
CA ILE A 17 3.09 10.13 -13.16
C ILE A 17 4.59 10.12 -13.46
N ASP A 18 5.33 11.08 -12.91
CA ASP A 18 6.80 11.12 -13.04
C ASP A 18 7.49 10.13 -12.09
N GLY A 19 6.86 9.89 -10.94
CA GLY A 19 7.28 8.90 -9.95
C GLY A 19 6.49 9.00 -8.66
N PHE A 20 6.87 8.21 -7.67
CA PHE A 20 6.28 8.23 -6.34
C PHE A 20 7.25 7.71 -5.28
N THR A 21 7.00 8.06 -4.02
CA THR A 21 7.64 7.44 -2.88
C THR A 21 6.69 6.52 -2.13
N ILE A 22 7.22 5.44 -1.58
CA ILE A 22 6.47 4.46 -0.80
C ILE A 22 7.36 3.85 0.29
N ASN A 23 6.80 3.70 1.49
CA ASN A 23 7.44 2.92 2.55
C ASN A 23 7.08 1.44 2.40
N THR A 24 8.11 0.61 2.26
CA THR A 24 7.98 -0.86 2.18
C THR A 24 8.58 -1.52 3.42
N ASN A 25 8.38 -2.83 3.57
CA ASN A 25 9.03 -3.61 4.62
C ASN A 25 10.57 -3.61 4.52
N SER A 26 11.11 -3.23 3.36
CA SER A 26 12.57 -3.10 3.11
C SER A 26 13.09 -1.66 3.24
N GLY A 27 12.26 -0.75 3.75
CA GLY A 27 12.55 0.69 3.86
C GLY A 27 11.82 1.52 2.80
N GLN A 28 12.08 2.83 2.81
CA GLN A 28 11.56 3.76 1.83
C GLN A 28 12.13 3.48 0.44
N ARG A 29 11.29 3.62 -0.58
CA ARG A 29 11.65 3.52 -1.99
C ARG A 29 11.10 4.71 -2.75
N THR A 30 11.89 5.18 -3.70
CA THR A 30 11.50 6.17 -4.69
C THR A 30 11.48 5.47 -6.04
N ILE A 31 10.29 5.37 -6.64
CA ILE A 31 10.09 4.76 -7.95
C ILE A 31 9.91 5.89 -8.95
N LEU A 32 10.77 5.95 -9.96
CA LEU A 32 10.76 6.98 -11.00
C LEU A 32 10.48 6.34 -12.37
N ASP A 33 10.32 7.17 -13.39
CA ASP A 33 10.31 6.70 -14.77
C ASP A 33 11.55 5.85 -15.09
N ARG A 34 11.33 4.73 -15.78
CA ARG A 34 12.35 3.71 -16.11
C ARG A 34 12.99 3.02 -14.91
N HIS A 35 12.32 3.01 -13.76
CA HIS A 35 12.72 2.15 -12.65
C HIS A 35 12.74 0.67 -13.11
N GLY A 36 13.76 -0.08 -12.67
CA GLY A 36 13.86 -1.51 -12.95
C GLY A 36 12.69 -2.30 -12.35
N ASP A 37 12.52 -3.55 -12.80
CA ASP A 37 11.50 -4.43 -12.25
C ASP A 37 11.69 -4.60 -10.74
N PHE A 38 10.61 -4.45 -9.99
CA PHE A 38 10.65 -4.38 -8.53
C PHE A 38 9.37 -4.94 -7.92
N ILE A 39 9.51 -5.62 -6.78
CA ILE A 39 8.37 -6.03 -5.97
C ILE A 39 8.73 -5.91 -4.49
N SER A 40 7.82 -5.38 -3.68
CA SER A 40 7.98 -5.34 -2.24
C SER A 40 6.65 -5.19 -1.51
N PHE A 41 6.59 -5.76 -0.31
CA PHE A 41 5.40 -5.74 0.53
C PHE A 41 5.41 -4.53 1.49
N PHE A 42 4.24 -4.12 1.95
CA PHE A 42 4.08 -3.10 2.99
C PHE A 42 2.88 -3.43 3.90
N GLN A 43 3.00 -3.06 5.17
CA GLN A 43 1.91 -3.20 6.13
C GLN A 43 0.97 -1.99 6.11
N PHE A 44 1.55 -0.78 6.12
CA PHE A 44 0.85 0.49 6.01
C PHE A 44 1.80 1.49 5.37
N THR A 45 1.30 2.31 4.45
CA THR A 45 2.14 3.25 3.71
C THR A 45 1.37 4.46 3.20
N GLU A 46 2.07 5.57 3.09
CA GLU A 46 1.63 6.77 2.40
C GLU A 46 2.35 6.82 1.06
N ILE A 47 1.58 7.06 -0.01
CA ILE A 47 2.05 7.13 -1.37
C ILE A 47 2.11 8.59 -1.75
N ASN A 48 3.33 9.12 -1.85
CA ASN A 48 3.53 10.51 -2.27
C ASN A 48 3.88 10.54 -3.75
N LEU A 49 2.98 11.11 -4.56
CA LEU A 49 3.19 11.28 -5.99
C LEU A 49 4.21 12.40 -6.26
N ILE A 50 5.03 12.23 -7.29
CA ILE A 50 6.00 13.20 -7.78
C ILE A 50 5.52 13.68 -9.15
N GLY A 51 5.35 15.00 -9.31
CA GLY A 51 5.06 15.62 -10.60
C GLY A 51 4.59 17.07 -10.47
N ALA A 52 4.87 17.90 -11.49
CA ALA A 52 4.59 19.35 -11.45
C ALA A 52 3.10 19.72 -11.65
N ALA A 53 2.29 18.81 -12.17
CA ALA A 53 0.89 19.05 -12.56
C ALA A 53 -0.12 18.18 -11.81
N ILE A 54 0.32 17.42 -10.80
CA ILE A 54 -0.54 16.50 -10.04
C ILE A 54 -0.94 17.22 -8.75
N GLU A 55 -2.24 17.47 -8.56
CA GLU A 55 -2.74 17.79 -7.21
C GLU A 55 -2.30 16.66 -6.29
N THR A 56 -1.51 16.98 -5.27
CA THR A 56 -1.04 16.04 -4.25
C THR A 56 -2.24 15.46 -3.51
N LYS A 57 -2.82 14.41 -4.08
CA LYS A 57 -3.74 13.53 -3.40
C LYS A 57 -2.91 12.64 -2.49
N ASN A 58 -3.07 12.83 -1.19
CA ASN A 58 -2.49 11.91 -0.23
C ASN A 58 -3.23 10.58 -0.36
N LEU A 59 -2.50 9.54 -0.73
CA LEU A 59 -3.05 8.20 -0.91
C LEU A 59 -2.42 7.28 0.12
N TYR A 60 -3.26 6.68 0.94
CA TYR A 60 -2.83 5.75 1.97
C TYR A 60 -3.24 4.34 1.59
N SER A 61 -2.37 3.37 1.86
CA SER A 61 -2.61 1.96 1.55
C SER A 61 -2.11 1.05 2.66
N ALA A 62 -2.80 -0.06 2.89
CA ALA A 62 -2.41 -1.02 3.93
C ALA A 62 -2.64 -2.47 3.48
N LEU A 63 -1.81 -3.36 4.04
CA LEU A 63 -1.82 -4.81 3.81
C LEU A 63 -1.71 -5.13 2.31
N GLY A 64 -0.58 -4.76 1.70
CA GLY A 64 -0.41 -4.81 0.26
C GLY A 64 1.01 -4.99 -0.21
N TYR A 65 1.18 -4.84 -1.52
CA TYR A 65 2.48 -4.84 -2.18
C TYR A 65 2.52 -3.83 -3.33
N VAL A 66 3.72 -3.37 -3.62
CA VAL A 66 4.04 -2.62 -4.84
C VAL A 66 4.74 -3.54 -5.81
N TYR A 67 4.40 -3.41 -7.08
CA TYR A 67 4.97 -4.17 -8.18
C TYR A 67 5.25 -3.23 -9.34
N VAL A 68 6.46 -3.24 -9.87
CA VAL A 68 6.87 -2.45 -11.03
C VAL A 68 7.34 -3.42 -12.09
N LYS A 69 6.75 -3.33 -13.29
CA LYS A 69 7.19 -4.06 -14.46
C LYS A 69 6.95 -3.24 -15.72
N ASN A 70 7.91 -3.27 -16.64
CA ASN A 70 7.78 -2.59 -17.95
C ASN A 70 7.36 -1.11 -17.81
N ASN A 71 7.96 -0.38 -16.86
CA ASN A 71 7.63 1.03 -16.57
C ASN A 71 6.18 1.30 -16.15
N HIS A 72 5.49 0.29 -15.62
CA HIS A 72 4.17 0.39 -15.01
C HIS A 72 4.25 -0.07 -13.56
N ALA A 73 3.89 0.81 -12.63
CA ALA A 73 3.75 0.49 -11.22
C ALA A 73 2.30 0.12 -10.86
N TYR A 74 2.17 -0.91 -10.05
CA TYR A 74 0.95 -1.38 -9.44
C TYR A 74 1.10 -1.33 -7.93
N ILE A 75 0.09 -0.82 -7.24
CA ILE A 75 -0.06 -0.95 -5.79
C ILE A 75 -1.35 -1.72 -5.56
N VAL A 76 -1.22 -2.92 -4.99
CA VAL A 76 -2.36 -3.79 -4.70
C VAL A 76 -2.46 -3.92 -3.19
N ALA A 77 -3.57 -3.47 -2.62
CA ALA A 77 -3.74 -3.39 -1.17
C ALA A 77 -5.16 -3.74 -0.75
N GLN A 78 -5.31 -4.34 0.44
CA GLN A 78 -6.62 -4.63 1.01
C GLN A 78 -7.39 -3.34 1.35
N LEU A 79 -6.66 -2.32 1.80
CA LEU A 79 -7.21 -1.02 2.18
C LEU A 79 -6.54 0.08 1.37
N VAL A 80 -7.33 0.98 0.79
CA VAL A 80 -6.89 2.20 0.11
C VAL A 80 -7.83 3.33 0.51
N ASN A 81 -7.30 4.49 0.89
CA ASN A 81 -8.11 5.65 1.25
C ASN A 81 -7.32 6.96 1.05
N GLU A 82 -8.02 8.06 0.78
CA GLU A 82 -7.43 9.41 0.75
C GLU A 82 -7.37 10.02 2.17
N ASN A 83 -8.18 9.53 3.11
CA ASN A 83 -8.17 9.96 4.51
C ASN A 83 -7.33 9.01 5.37
N ARG A 84 -6.24 9.55 5.94
CA ARG A 84 -5.31 8.82 6.80
C ARG A 84 -5.96 8.22 8.05
N GLU A 85 -6.77 9.00 8.76
CA GLU A 85 -7.36 8.58 10.03
C GLU A 85 -8.31 7.40 9.81
N ALA A 86 -9.12 7.47 8.75
CA ALA A 86 -10.09 6.42 8.42
C ALA A 86 -9.41 5.08 8.11
N ILE A 87 -8.30 5.09 7.35
CA ILE A 87 -7.56 3.86 7.05
C ILE A 87 -6.78 3.35 8.26
N GLU A 88 -6.19 4.23 9.07
CA GLU A 88 -5.45 3.83 10.27
C GLU A 88 -6.37 3.20 11.31
N GLU A 89 -7.59 3.72 11.47
CA GLU A 89 -8.59 3.12 12.35
C GLU A 89 -8.96 1.71 11.87
N THR A 90 -9.25 1.56 10.58
CA THR A 90 -9.61 0.27 9.99
C THR A 90 -8.45 -0.73 10.10
N TYR A 91 -7.22 -0.29 9.79
CA TYR A 91 -6.01 -1.09 9.89
C TYR A 91 -5.75 -1.55 11.34
N ARG A 92 -5.90 -0.66 12.33
CA ARG A 92 -5.79 -1.00 13.75
C ARG A 92 -6.83 -2.04 14.18
N ARG A 93 -8.09 -1.88 13.75
CA ARG A 93 -9.15 -2.86 14.05
C ARG A 93 -8.81 -4.25 13.51
N ILE A 94 -8.31 -4.34 12.27
CA ILE A 94 -7.90 -5.63 11.67
C ILE A 94 -6.75 -6.26 12.43
N ASN A 95 -5.72 -5.47 12.79
CA ASN A 95 -4.57 -5.98 13.52
C ASN A 95 -4.94 -6.46 14.93
N ASN A 96 -5.82 -5.75 15.64
CA ASN A 96 -6.31 -6.18 16.94
C ASN A 96 -7.05 -7.52 16.86
N ILE A 97 -7.84 -7.75 15.79
CA ILE A 97 -8.52 -9.03 15.57
C ILE A 97 -7.51 -10.14 15.28
N ARG A 98 -6.46 -9.88 14.50
CA ARG A 98 -5.40 -10.87 14.20
C ARG A 98 -4.65 -11.29 15.47
N GLN A 99 -4.20 -10.33 16.27
CA GLN A 99 -3.47 -10.59 17.52
C GLN A 99 -4.36 -11.25 18.59
N GLY A 100 -5.63 -10.85 18.66
CA GLY A 100 -6.61 -11.48 19.55
C GLY A 100 -6.88 -12.95 19.22
N LYS A 101 -6.82 -13.33 17.94
CA LYS A 101 -6.95 -14.73 17.49
C LYS A 101 -5.71 -15.57 17.76
N GLU A 102 -4.50 -15.02 17.54
CA GLU A 102 -3.23 -15.70 17.84
C GLU A 102 -3.13 -16.09 19.33
N THR A 103 -3.70 -15.27 20.22
CA THR A 103 -3.69 -15.55 21.67
C THR A 103 -4.64 -16.70 22.06
N GLN A 104 -5.73 -16.90 21.33
CA GLN A 104 -6.72 -17.96 21.63
C GLN A 104 -6.29 -19.33 21.10
N GLU A 105 -5.62 -19.39 19.95
CA GLU A 105 -5.12 -20.65 19.37
C GLU A 105 -3.99 -21.27 20.20
N LEU A 106 -3.11 -20.47 20.81
CA LEU A 106 -2.05 -20.94 21.72
C LEU A 106 -2.55 -21.62 22.99
N HIS A 107 -3.79 -21.34 23.42
CA HIS A 107 -4.40 -21.95 24.61
C HIS A 107 -5.20 -23.21 24.32
N HIS A 108 -5.56 -23.48 23.07
CA HIS A 108 -6.35 -24.66 22.71
C HIS A 108 -5.49 -25.90 22.37
N ASP A 109 -4.21 -25.71 22.06
CA ASP A 109 -3.28 -26.79 21.67
C ASP A 109 -2.49 -27.40 22.85
N LYS A 110 -2.90 -27.10 24.10
CA LYS A 110 -2.26 -27.59 25.35
C LYS A 110 -3.22 -28.31 26.29
N SER A 111 -4.39 -28.78 25.83
CA SER A 111 -5.36 -29.52 26.64
C SER A 111 -5.59 -30.93 26.11
#